data_AF-A0A3D2GEW5-F1
#
_entry.id   AF-A0A3D2GEW5-F1
#
_cell.length_a   1.000
_cell.length_b   1.000
_cell.length_c   1.000
_cell.angle_alpha   90.00
_cell.angle_beta   90.00
_cell.angle_gamma   90.00
#
_symmetry.space_group_name_H-M   'P 1'
#
loop_
_entity.id
_entity.type
_entity.pdbx_description
1 polymer ?
#
loop_
_entity_poly.entity_id
_entity_poly.type
_entity_poly.pdbx_seq_one_letter_code
_entity_poly.pdbx_strand_id
1 'polypeptide(L)'
;MENKTKSDRGLRQVPVPAPAAKYLQQYINSLPGTNLFYCQKFPVINDLTAHIFQHNYCSNLCYKIPAISIKMIARLMGDTEKVVIDVYNHVMEEKEDVQTVLVDALNM
;
A
#
# COMPACT_ATOMS: atom_id res chain seq x y z
N MET A 1 -9.58 -6.34 -24.95
CA MET A 1 -8.23 -5.80 -24.66
C MET A 1 -7.33 -6.98 -24.35
N GLU A 2 -6.33 -7.21 -25.19
CA GLU A 2 -5.39 -8.33 -25.04
C GLU A 2 -4.39 -8.04 -23.90
N ASN A 3 -4.21 -9.00 -22.99
CA ASN A 3 -3.37 -8.86 -21.80
C ASN A 3 -1.89 -8.87 -22.21
N LYS A 4 -1.22 -7.70 -22.14
CA LYS A 4 0.19 -7.52 -22.52
C LYS A 4 1.17 -7.79 -21.37
N THR A 5 0.69 -8.23 -20.22
CA THR A 5 1.53 -8.41 -19.04
C THR A 5 2.15 -9.81 -19.04
N LYS A 6 3.45 -9.93 -18.67
CA LYS A 6 4.18 -11.22 -18.65
C LYS A 6 3.51 -12.29 -17.76
N SER A 7 2.66 -11.89 -16.82
CA SER A 7 1.81 -12.78 -16.04
C SER A 7 0.60 -12.03 -15.50
N ASP A 8 -0.44 -12.76 -15.12
CA ASP A 8 -1.64 -12.19 -14.49
C ASP A 8 -1.35 -11.49 -13.16
N ARG A 9 -0.17 -11.73 -12.55
CA ARG A 9 0.26 -11.05 -11.31
C ARG A 9 0.45 -9.54 -11.49
N GLY A 10 0.75 -9.08 -12.69
CA GLY A 10 0.94 -7.65 -12.95
C GLY A 10 -0.38 -6.90 -13.17
N LEU A 11 -1.49 -7.60 -13.36
CA LEU A 11 -2.82 -7.00 -13.42
C LEU A 11 -3.44 -6.97 -12.02
N ARG A 12 -3.70 -5.76 -11.52
CA ARG A 12 -4.39 -5.56 -10.25
C ARG A 12 -5.42 -4.45 -10.34
N GLN A 13 -6.46 -4.58 -9.54
CA GLN A 13 -7.43 -3.53 -9.30
C GLN A 13 -7.21 -3.02 -7.89
N VAL A 14 -7.10 -1.69 -7.75
CA VAL A 14 -6.91 -1.03 -6.46
C VAL A 14 -8.12 -0.14 -6.20
N PRO A 15 -8.87 -0.35 -5.10
CA PRO A 15 -10.00 0.49 -4.78
C PRO A 15 -9.52 1.90 -4.43
N VAL A 16 -10.15 2.90 -5.04
CA VAL A 16 -9.84 4.31 -4.77
C VAL A 16 -10.63 4.76 -3.54
N PRO A 17 -9.98 5.24 -2.47
CA PRO A 17 -10.68 5.79 -1.31
C PRO A 17 -11.55 6.99 -1.70
N ALA A 18 -12.73 7.12 -1.09
CA ALA A 18 -13.67 8.20 -1.40
C ALA A 18 -13.04 9.62 -1.37
N PRO A 19 -12.16 9.96 -0.40
CA PRO A 19 -11.45 11.24 -0.43
C PRO A 19 -10.59 11.42 -1.69
N ALA A 20 -9.82 10.39 -2.08
CA ALA A 20 -8.98 10.43 -3.28
C ALA A 20 -9.81 10.49 -4.57
N ALA A 21 -10.94 9.80 -4.62
CA ALA A 21 -11.86 9.82 -5.77
C ALA A 21 -12.35 11.24 -6.07
N LYS A 22 -12.68 12.02 -5.02
CA LYS A 22 -13.09 13.42 -5.18
C LYS A 22 -12.01 14.27 -5.86
N TYR A 23 -10.75 14.15 -5.42
CA TYR A 23 -9.63 14.89 -6.01
C TYR A 23 -9.35 14.45 -7.44
N LEU A 24 -9.37 13.13 -7.71
CA LEU A 24 -9.16 12.60 -9.05
C LEU A 24 -10.24 13.08 -10.01
N GLN A 25 -11.51 13.13 -9.58
CA GLN A 25 -12.60 13.64 -10.43
C GLN A 25 -12.41 15.10 -10.81
N GLN A 26 -12.04 15.95 -9.84
CA GLN A 26 -11.75 17.37 -10.10
C GLN A 26 -10.57 17.52 -11.06
N TYR A 27 -9.51 16.73 -10.86
CA TYR A 27 -8.34 16.75 -11.73
C TYR A 27 -8.65 16.28 -13.15
N ILE A 28 -9.37 15.17 -13.33
CA ILE A 28 -9.78 14.64 -14.64
C ILE A 28 -10.54 15.69 -15.45
N ASN A 29 -11.44 16.44 -14.81
CA ASN A 29 -12.22 17.49 -15.48
C ASN A 29 -11.36 18.65 -15.98
N SER A 30 -10.12 18.81 -15.49
CA SER A 30 -9.18 19.84 -15.90
C SER A 30 -8.21 19.39 -17.00
N LEU A 31 -8.20 18.10 -17.35
CA LEU A 31 -7.20 17.54 -18.25
C LEU A 31 -7.42 17.96 -19.71
N PRO A 32 -6.37 18.40 -20.42
CA PRO A 32 -6.46 18.78 -21.84
C PRO A 32 -6.40 17.57 -22.78
N GLY A 33 -6.21 16.35 -22.26
CA GLY A 33 -5.98 15.14 -23.05
C GLY A 33 -6.36 13.86 -22.33
N THR A 34 -6.02 12.72 -22.93
CA THR A 34 -6.47 11.39 -22.49
C THR A 34 -5.57 10.74 -21.43
N ASN A 35 -4.32 11.19 -21.30
CA ASN A 35 -3.41 10.70 -20.25
C ASN A 35 -3.80 11.32 -18.90
N LEU A 36 -3.99 10.47 -17.89
CA LEU A 36 -4.37 10.91 -16.55
C LEU A 36 -3.31 11.85 -15.95
N PHE A 37 -2.03 11.54 -16.10
CA PHE A 37 -0.93 12.37 -15.63
C PHE A 37 -0.02 12.76 -16.80
N TYR A 38 0.46 14.00 -16.80
CA TYR A 38 1.41 14.51 -17.78
C TYR A 38 2.59 15.21 -17.07
N CYS A 39 3.72 15.30 -17.77
CA CYS A 39 4.93 15.88 -17.19
C CYS A 39 4.73 17.38 -16.93
N GLN A 40 4.94 17.78 -15.69
CA GLN A 40 4.98 19.17 -15.27
C GLN A 40 6.22 19.35 -14.40
N LYS A 41 6.95 20.45 -14.61
CA LYS A 41 8.17 20.73 -13.85
C LYS A 41 7.79 21.15 -12.44
N PHE A 42 8.23 20.37 -11.46
CA PHE A 42 8.11 20.68 -10.05
C PHE A 42 9.49 20.68 -9.40
N PRO A 43 9.71 21.51 -8.36
CA PRO A 43 10.94 21.45 -7.58
C PRO A 43 11.07 20.05 -6.95
N VAL A 44 12.28 19.51 -6.99
CA VAL A 44 12.60 18.25 -6.31
C VAL A 44 12.56 18.50 -4.80
N ILE A 45 11.81 17.68 -4.08
CA ILE A 45 11.85 17.63 -2.63
C ILE A 45 12.87 16.56 -2.26
N ASN A 46 13.98 16.97 -1.65
CA ASN A 46 15.03 16.03 -1.23
C ASN A 46 14.47 15.02 -0.22
N ASP A 47 14.96 13.78 -0.31
CA ASP A 47 14.58 12.65 0.56
C ASP A 47 13.10 12.23 0.53
N LEU A 48 12.27 12.87 -0.31
CA LEU A 48 10.89 12.46 -0.55
C LEU A 48 10.77 11.73 -1.89
N THR A 49 10.51 10.42 -1.83
CA THR A 49 10.36 9.58 -3.03
C THR A 49 8.95 8.98 -3.12
N ALA A 50 8.53 8.60 -4.33
CA ALA A 50 7.27 7.88 -4.54
C ALA A 50 7.21 6.56 -3.74
N HIS A 51 8.37 5.94 -3.49
CA HIS A 51 8.48 4.71 -2.72
C HIS A 51 8.10 4.90 -1.24
N ILE A 52 8.37 6.06 -0.64
CA ILE A 52 7.97 6.36 0.75
C ILE A 52 6.44 6.33 0.90
N PHE A 53 5.69 6.85 -0.07
CA PHE A 53 4.23 6.78 -0.04
C PHE A 53 3.73 5.33 -0.13
N GLN A 54 4.39 4.49 -0.92
CA GLN A 54 4.05 3.06 -1.02
C GLN A 54 4.35 2.33 0.29
N HIS A 55 5.50 2.62 0.91
CA HIS A 55 5.87 2.07 2.21
C HIS A 55 4.84 2.46 3.28
N ASN A 56 4.52 3.75 3.39
CA ASN A 56 3.54 4.26 4.35
C ASN A 56 2.15 3.65 4.14
N TYR A 57 1.74 3.43 2.90
CA TYR A 57 0.48 2.75 2.59
C TYR A 57 0.51 1.29 3.07
N CYS A 58 1.59 0.54 2.78
CA CYS A 58 1.76 -0.84 3.24
C CYS A 58 1.76 -0.96 4.77
N SER A 59 2.56 -0.16 5.48
CA SER A 59 2.61 -0.16 6.95
C SER A 59 1.25 0.14 7.57
N ASN A 60 0.50 1.11 7.01
CA ASN A 60 -0.85 1.43 7.46
C ASN A 60 -1.84 0.28 7.28
N LEU A 61 -1.72 -0.51 6.22
CA LEU A 61 -2.52 -1.72 6.03
C LEU A 61 -2.11 -2.83 7.01
N CYS A 62 -0.81 -2.99 7.27
CA CYS A 62 -0.30 -3.97 8.23
C CYS A 62 -0.85 -3.74 9.65
N TYR A 63 -1.01 -2.48 10.08
CA TYR A 63 -1.67 -2.14 11.34
C TYR A 63 -3.15 -2.54 11.43
N LYS A 64 -3.78 -2.90 10.31
CA LYS A 64 -5.19 -3.31 10.26
C LYS A 64 -5.37 -4.82 10.25
N ILE A 65 -4.30 -5.61 10.36
CA ILE A 65 -4.42 -7.06 10.58
C ILE A 65 -5.08 -7.28 11.95
N PRO A 66 -6.11 -8.17 12.06
CA PRO A 66 -6.57 -9.16 11.07
C PRO A 66 -7.72 -8.70 10.15
N ALA A 67 -8.20 -7.46 10.24
CA ALA A 67 -9.30 -6.95 9.41
C ALA A 67 -9.00 -6.97 7.90
N ILE A 68 -7.72 -6.99 7.53
CA ILE A 68 -7.23 -7.27 6.17
C ILE A 68 -6.13 -8.32 6.25
N SER A 69 -6.16 -9.31 5.35
CA SER A 69 -5.15 -10.38 5.32
C SER A 69 -3.88 -9.97 4.59
N ILE A 70 -2.74 -10.55 4.96
CA ILE A 70 -1.45 -10.37 4.27
C ILE A 70 -1.57 -10.63 2.76
N LYS A 71 -2.35 -11.66 2.36
CA LYS A 71 -2.62 -11.98 0.95
C LYS A 71 -3.31 -10.85 0.20
N MET A 72 -4.28 -10.19 0.85
CA MET A 72 -4.97 -9.05 0.25
C MET A 72 -4.02 -7.84 0.15
N ILE A 73 -3.22 -7.57 1.18
CA ILE A 73 -2.21 -6.50 1.15
C ILE A 73 -1.23 -6.73 -0.01
N ALA A 74 -0.68 -7.94 -0.13
CA ALA A 74 0.24 -8.30 -1.21
C ALA A 74 -0.38 -8.07 -2.60
N ARG A 75 -1.66 -8.44 -2.77
CA ARG A 75 -2.40 -8.19 -4.01
C ARG A 75 -2.61 -6.70 -4.32
N LEU A 76 -2.90 -5.88 -3.30
CA LEU A 76 -3.08 -4.43 -3.45
C LEU A 76 -1.77 -3.73 -3.83
N MET A 77 -0.68 -4.12 -3.15
CA MET A 77 0.67 -3.60 -3.42
C MET A 77 1.22 -4.08 -4.76
N GLY A 78 0.83 -5.27 -5.21
CA GLY A 78 1.43 -5.94 -6.36
C GLY A 78 2.75 -6.65 -6.01
N ASP A 79 2.92 -7.01 -4.74
CA ASP A 79 4.11 -7.63 -4.17
C ASP A 79 3.89 -9.10 -3.83
N THR A 80 4.96 -9.77 -3.40
CA THR A 80 4.87 -11.12 -2.83
C THR A 80 4.49 -11.07 -1.34
N GLU A 81 3.81 -12.11 -0.85
CA GLU A 81 3.47 -12.22 0.57
C GLU A 81 4.72 -12.11 1.47
N LYS A 82 5.88 -12.61 1.01
CA LYS A 82 7.16 -12.51 1.73
C LYS A 82 7.52 -11.05 2.05
N VAL A 83 7.44 -10.16 1.05
CA VAL A 83 7.76 -8.73 1.25
C VAL A 83 6.80 -8.08 2.25
N VAL A 84 5.52 -8.43 2.19
CA VAL A 84 4.52 -7.89 3.13
C VAL A 84 4.75 -8.42 4.54
N ILE A 85 5.14 -9.69 4.69
CA ILE A 85 5.51 -10.29 5.98
C ILE A 85 6.72 -9.55 6.57
N ASP A 86 7.75 -9.27 5.76
CA ASP A 86 8.94 -8.54 6.21
C ASP A 86 8.55 -7.15 6.75
N VAL A 87 7.68 -6.41 6.06
CA VAL A 87 7.16 -5.11 6.52
C VAL A 87 6.28 -5.25 7.76
N TYR A 88 5.41 -6.27 7.80
CA TYR A 88 4.55 -6.53 8.95
C TYR A 88 5.38 -6.82 10.21
N ASN A 89 6.37 -7.70 10.11
CA ASN A 89 7.25 -8.04 11.21
C ASN A 89 7.99 -6.81 11.74
N HIS A 90 8.59 -6.01 10.85
CA HIS A 90 9.25 -4.76 11.23
C HIS A 90 8.33 -3.83 12.04
N VAL A 91 7.07 -3.68 11.61
CA VAL A 91 6.09 -2.83 12.27
C VAL A 91 5.56 -3.42 13.59
N MET A 92 5.50 -4.76 13.71
CA MET A 92 5.10 -5.43 14.95
C MET A 92 6.20 -5.40 16.01
N GLU A 93 7.47 -5.55 15.62
CA GLU A 93 8.64 -5.46 16.51
C GLU A 93 8.66 -4.13 17.28
N GLU A 94 8.25 -3.03 16.66
CA GLU A 94 8.15 -1.71 17.30
C GLU A 94 7.11 -1.65 18.44
N LYS A 95 6.18 -2.61 18.51
CA LYS A 95 5.03 -2.61 19.43
C LYS A 95 4.96 -3.85 20.32
N GLU A 96 5.98 -4.71 20.28
CA GLU A 96 5.94 -6.01 20.94
C GLU A 96 6.21 -5.89 22.45
N ASP A 97 5.24 -6.33 23.26
CA ASP A 97 5.44 -6.56 24.70
C ASP A 97 5.47 -8.07 24.97
N VAL A 98 6.67 -8.65 24.85
CA VAL A 98 6.91 -10.09 25.01
C VAL A 98 6.53 -10.58 26.39
N GLN A 99 6.76 -9.77 27.43
CA GLN A 99 6.57 -10.21 28.81
C GLN A 99 5.09 -10.39 29.14
N THR A 100 4.26 -9.40 28.78
CA THR A 100 2.81 -9.50 29.00
C THR A 100 2.21 -10.67 28.21
N VAL A 101 2.61 -10.83 26.94
CA VAL A 101 2.08 -11.90 26.08
C VAL A 101 2.42 -13.30 26.62
N LEU A 102 3.63 -13.52 27.13
CA LEU A 102 4.03 -14.81 27.71
C LEU A 102 3.22 -15.15 28.97
N VAL A 103 3.00 -14.18 29.84
CA VAL A 103 2.23 -14.36 31.07
C VAL A 103 0.78 -14.70 30.74
N ASP A 104 0.16 -13.98 29.81
CA ASP A 104 -1.22 -14.23 29.38
C ASP A 104 -1.38 -15.62 28.74
N ALA A 105 -0.42 -16.05 27.92
CA ALA A 105 -0.47 -17.35 27.24
C ALA A 105 -0.29 -18.54 28.20
N LEU A 106 0.49 -18.39 29.27
CA LEU A 106 0.77 -19.44 30.25
C LEU A 106 -0.25 -19.50 31.39
N ASN A 107 -1.00 -18.42 31.61
CA ASN A 107 -2.05 -18.33 32.63
C ASN A 107 -3.46 -18.63 32.09
N MET A 108 -3.58 -19.07 30.83
CA MET A 108 -4.82 -19.61 30.24
C MET A 108 -5.03 -21.08 30.59
#